data_AF-A0A7Z7HS20-F1
#
_entry.id   AF-A0A7Z7HS20-F1
#
_cell.length_a   1.000
_cell.length_b   1.000
_cell.length_c   1.000
_cell.angle_alpha   90.00
_cell.angle_beta   90.00
_cell.angle_gamma   90.00
#
_symmetry.space_group_name_H-M   'P 1'
#
loop_
_entity.id
_entity.type
_entity.pdbx_description
1 polymer ?
#
loop_
_entity_poly.entity_id
_entity_poly.type
_entity_poly.pdbx_seq_one_letter_code
_entity_poly.pdbx_strand_id
1 'polypeptide(L)'
;MSAQATPKQQAAAGSTATTRRGTMLMRSTGLGKTELLAEIVGLKRQGDYLIMEVHTISPVHWKIRSGLSRRDLWMLIKALMSFEVIAYLLNLKAWSKEPGHPGEY
;
A
#
# COMPACT_ATOMS: atom_id res chain seq x y z
N MET A 1 -51.60 1.24 8.13
CA MET A 1 -50.70 2.40 8.27
C MET A 1 -49.80 2.13 9.48
N SER A 2 -48.92 1.14 9.51
CA SER A 2 -47.79 0.81 8.61
C SER A 2 -46.71 1.89 8.58
N ALA A 3 -45.75 1.82 9.52
CA ALA A 3 -44.32 2.06 9.30
C ALA A 3 -43.54 1.76 10.60
N GLN A 4 -43.15 0.51 10.79
CA GLN A 4 -42.09 0.15 11.75
C GLN A 4 -40.75 0.43 11.11
N ALA A 5 -39.89 1.19 11.79
CA ALA A 5 -38.55 1.53 11.34
C ALA A 5 -37.62 0.32 11.46
N THR A 6 -37.07 -0.12 10.33
CA THR A 6 -36.07 -1.18 10.21
C THR A 6 -34.71 -0.69 10.74
N PRO A 7 -34.02 -1.42 11.64
CA PRO A 7 -32.63 -1.13 11.93
C PRO A 7 -31.73 -1.70 10.82
N LYS A 8 -31.00 -0.79 10.15
CA LYS A 8 -29.91 -1.10 9.23
C LYS A 8 -28.80 -1.87 9.94
N GLN A 9 -28.75 -3.17 9.69
CA GLN A 9 -27.57 -3.86 9.16
C GLN A 9 -26.21 -3.45 9.79
N GLN A 10 -25.92 -4.00 10.98
CA GLN A 10 -24.54 -4.13 11.45
C GLN A 10 -23.86 -5.25 10.65
N ALA A 11 -23.14 -4.87 9.60
CA ALA A 11 -22.25 -5.76 8.89
C ALA A 11 -21.00 -6.00 9.74
N ALA A 12 -20.82 -7.27 10.08
CA ALA A 12 -19.68 -7.92 10.72
C ALA A 12 -18.36 -7.13 10.69
N ALA A 13 -17.86 -6.85 11.89
CA ALA A 13 -16.46 -6.58 12.14
C ALA A 13 -15.63 -7.81 11.74
N GLY A 14 -15.23 -7.85 10.47
CA GLY A 14 -14.16 -8.72 9.99
C GLY A 14 -12.84 -8.20 10.53
N SER A 15 -12.49 -8.66 11.73
CA SER A 15 -11.13 -8.65 12.28
C SER A 15 -10.20 -9.38 11.31
N THR A 16 -9.68 -8.70 10.30
CA THR A 16 -8.51 -9.18 9.58
C THR A 16 -7.29 -8.79 10.40
N ALA A 17 -6.58 -9.82 10.85
CA ALA A 17 -5.35 -9.71 11.61
C ALA A 17 -4.49 -8.55 11.08
N THR A 18 -4.19 -7.60 11.97
CA THR A 18 -3.20 -6.55 11.72
C THR A 18 -1.83 -7.21 11.64
N THR A 19 -1.52 -7.80 10.49
CA THR A 19 -0.15 -8.12 10.08
C THR A 19 0.67 -6.85 10.30
N ARG A 20 1.82 -6.93 10.97
CA ARG A 20 2.73 -5.78 11.12
C ARG A 20 3.01 -5.19 9.74
N ARG A 21 2.37 -4.06 9.41
CA ARG A 21 2.54 -3.39 8.11
C ARG A 21 3.79 -2.53 8.21
N GLY A 22 4.72 -2.74 7.27
CA GLY A 22 5.85 -1.83 7.12
C GLY A 22 5.33 -0.46 6.68
N THR A 23 5.86 0.61 7.27
CA THR A 23 5.60 1.98 6.85
C THR A 23 6.53 2.32 5.68
N MET A 24 5.98 2.90 4.62
CA MET A 24 6.72 3.38 3.45
C MET A 24 6.70 4.90 3.38
N LEU A 25 7.80 5.47 2.89
CA LEU A 25 7.88 6.89 2.53
C LEU A 25 7.38 7.07 1.09
N MET A 26 6.57 8.10 0.87
CA MET A 26 6.01 8.45 -0.42
C MET A 26 6.13 9.94 -0.68
N ARG A 27 6.26 10.31 -1.94
CA ARG A 27 6.16 11.69 -2.39
C ARG A 27 5.25 11.78 -3.60
N SER A 28 4.47 12.86 -3.68
CA SER A 28 3.71 13.21 -4.88
C SER A 28 4.28 14.50 -5.45
N THR A 29 4.60 14.50 -6.75
CA THR A 29 5.12 15.68 -7.46
C THR A 29 4.15 16.87 -7.41
N GLY A 30 2.85 16.62 -7.22
CA GLY A 30 1.82 17.66 -7.06
C GLY A 30 1.72 18.27 -5.65
N LEU A 31 2.36 17.69 -4.64
CA LEU A 31 2.31 18.16 -3.23
C LEU A 31 3.58 18.91 -2.80
N GLY A 32 4.45 19.27 -3.75
CA GLY A 32 5.71 19.94 -3.49
C GLY A 32 6.69 19.07 -2.70
N LYS A 33 7.26 19.62 -1.63
CA LYS A 33 8.27 18.93 -0.78
C LYS A 33 7.66 18.04 0.30
N THR A 34 6.35 17.82 0.28
CA THR A 34 5.65 17.07 1.31
C THR A 34 5.98 15.59 1.19
N GLU A 35 6.48 15.00 2.27
CA GLU A 35 6.62 13.56 2.42
C GLU A 35 5.36 12.98 3.06
N LEU A 36 4.91 11.86 2.53
CA LEU A 36 3.78 11.09 3.01
C LEU A 36 4.31 9.81 3.65
N LEU A 37 3.87 9.52 4.87
CA LEU A 37 3.97 8.19 5.45
C LEU A 37 2.78 7.37 4.97
N ALA A 38 3.01 6.14 4.52
CA ALA A 38 1.94 5.27 4.03
C ALA A 38 2.18 3.81 4.40
N GLU A 39 1.16 2.99 4.20
CA GLU A 39 1.22 1.55 4.35
C GLU A 39 0.52 0.85 3.18
N ILE A 40 1.08 -0.27 2.73
CA ILE A 40 0.39 -1.15 1.79
C ILE A 40 -0.60 -1.99 2.59
N VAL A 41 -1.88 -1.83 2.27
CA VAL A 41 -2.99 -2.49 2.96
C VAL A 41 -3.25 -3.87 2.39
N GLY A 42 -3.10 -4.02 1.07
CA GLY A 42 -3.29 -5.31 0.43
C GLY A 42 -3.32 -5.25 -1.09
N LEU A 43 -3.39 -6.44 -1.67
CA LEU A 43 -3.53 -6.68 -3.09
C LEU A 43 -4.78 -7.53 -3.31
N LYS A 44 -5.69 -7.09 -4.18
CA LYS A 44 -6.91 -7.81 -4.49
C LYS A 44 -7.13 -7.88 -6.00
N ARG A 45 -7.35 -9.07 -6.54
CA ARG A 45 -7.76 -9.22 -7.94
C ARG A 45 -9.21 -8.75 -8.11
N GLN A 46 -9.44 -7.93 -9.13
CA GLN A 46 -10.76 -7.47 -9.53
C GLN A 46 -10.86 -7.51 -11.06
N GLY A 47 -11.56 -8.52 -11.57
CA GLY A 47 -11.62 -8.81 -13.00
C GLY A 47 -10.22 -9.09 -13.58
N ASP A 48 -9.83 -8.28 -14.56
CA ASP A 48 -8.54 -8.36 -15.24
C ASP A 48 -7.44 -7.49 -14.62
N TYR A 49 -7.74 -6.81 -13.52
CA TYR A 49 -6.79 -5.97 -12.80
C TYR A 49 -6.45 -6.55 -11.43
N LEU A 50 -5.22 -6.27 -10.98
CA LEU A 50 -4.81 -6.40 -9.59
C LEU A 50 -4.87 -5.01 -8.94
N ILE A 51 -5.69 -4.86 -7.91
CA ILE A 51 -5.84 -3.60 -7.18
C ILE A 51 -4.88 -3.62 -5.99
N MET A 52 -3.94 -2.69 -5.99
CA MET A 52 -3.08 -2.40 -4.84
C MET A 52 -3.69 -1.26 -4.03
N GLU A 53 -3.93 -1.51 -2.76
CA GLU A 53 -4.47 -0.51 -1.83
C GLU A 53 -3.37 -0.01 -0.91
N VAL A 54 -3.17 1.31 -0.88
CA VAL A 54 -2.18 2.01 -0.07
C VAL A 54 -2.90 3.07 0.74
N HIS A 55 -2.70 3.09 2.06
CA HIS A 55 -3.27 4.11 2.93
C HIS A 55 -2.16 5.03 3.39
N THR A 56 -2.36 6.34 3.26
CA THR A 56 -1.44 7.32 3.82
C THR A 56 -1.81 7.57 5.29
N ILE A 57 -0.81 7.75 6.13
CA ILE A 57 -0.89 7.91 7.59
C ILE A 57 -0.66 9.37 7.99
N SER A 58 0.27 10.06 7.32
CA SER A 58 0.61 11.46 7.64
C SER A 58 1.22 12.16 6.43
N PRO A 59 1.01 13.48 6.24
CA PRO A 59 0.08 14.35 6.96
C PRO A 59 -1.40 14.15 6.60
N VAL A 60 -1.68 13.50 5.46
CA VAL A 60 -3.04 13.30 4.95
C VAL A 60 -3.41 11.82 5.01
N HIS A 61 -4.68 11.49 5.26
CA HIS A 61 -5.18 10.12 5.46
C HIS A 61 -6.00 9.64 4.26
N TRP A 62 -5.34 9.42 3.12
CA TRP A 62 -5.97 8.97 1.88
C TRP A 62 -5.96 7.46 1.75
N LYS A 63 -6.97 6.96 1.03
CA LYS A 63 -7.04 5.57 0.56
C LYS A 63 -6.78 5.56 -0.94
N ILE A 64 -5.55 5.24 -1.32
CA ILE A 64 -5.10 5.21 -2.70
C ILE A 64 -5.27 3.79 -3.23
N ARG A 65 -5.81 3.67 -4.44
CA ARG A 65 -5.98 2.39 -5.14
C ARG A 65 -5.34 2.47 -6.52
N SER A 66 -4.37 1.61 -6.77
CA SER A 66 -3.71 1.49 -8.06
C SER A 66 -4.18 0.21 -8.76
N GLY A 67 -4.76 0.37 -9.94
CA GLY A 67 -5.15 -0.76 -10.80
C GLY A 67 -4.00 -1.17 -11.69
N LEU A 68 -3.49 -2.38 -11.51
CA LEU A 68 -2.41 -2.96 -12.30
C LEU A 68 -3.00 -3.95 -13.30
N SER A 69 -2.87 -3.70 -14.60
CA SER A 69 -3.22 -4.70 -15.61
C SER A 69 -2.19 -5.85 -15.59
N ARG A 70 -2.48 -6.94 -16.30
CA ARG A 70 -1.52 -8.05 -16.44
C ARG A 70 -0.18 -7.60 -17.03
N ARG A 71 -0.19 -6.64 -17.95
CA ARG A 71 1.02 -6.09 -18.57
C ARG A 71 1.85 -5.28 -17.57
N ASP A 72 1.18 -4.46 -16.77
CA ASP A 72 1.82 -3.64 -15.73
C ASP A 72 2.42 -4.54 -14.64
N LEU A 73 1.71 -5.60 -14.26
CA LEU A 73 2.21 -6.57 -13.30
C LEU A 73 3.49 -7.26 -13.82
N TRP A 74 3.53 -7.65 -15.09
CA TRP A 74 4.75 -8.18 -15.70
C TRP A 74 5.90 -7.19 -15.72
N MET A 75 5.62 -5.90 -15.97
CA MET A 75 6.62 -4.84 -15.90
C MET A 75 7.15 -4.66 -14.48
N LEU A 76 6.26 -4.65 -13.48
CA LEU A 76 6.60 -4.56 -12.07
C LEU A 76 7.49 -5.73 -11.63
N ILE A 77 7.11 -6.97 -11.99
CA ILE A 77 7.91 -8.16 -11.68
C ILE A 77 9.32 -8.05 -12.29
N LYS A 78 9.44 -7.63 -13.55
CA LYS A 78 10.76 -7.42 -14.19
C LYS A 78 11.58 -6.35 -13.49
N ALA A 79 10.97 -5.24 -13.08
CA ALA A 79 11.66 -4.18 -12.34
C ALA A 79 12.16 -4.66 -10.98
N LEU A 80 11.35 -5.48 -10.27
CA LEU A 80 11.73 -6.07 -8.99
C LEU A 80 12.82 -7.15 -9.11
N MET A 81 12.96 -7.77 -10.28
CA MET A 81 14.02 -8.77 -10.56
C MET A 81 15.34 -8.14 -11.04
N SER A 82 15.49 -6.81 -10.98
CA SER A 82 16.78 -6.20 -11.31
C SER A 82 17.86 -6.62 -10.30
N PHE A 83 19.11 -6.72 -10.77
CA PHE A 83 20.22 -7.14 -9.93
C PHE A 83 20.38 -6.24 -8.68
N GLU A 84 20.17 -4.93 -8.83
CA GLU A 84 20.25 -3.96 -7.73
C GLU A 84 19.19 -4.22 -6.64
N VAL A 85 17.94 -4.50 -7.05
CA VAL A 85 16.86 -4.82 -6.11
C VAL A 85 17.12 -6.15 -5.41
N ILE A 86 17.59 -7.16 -6.14
CA ILE A 86 17.93 -8.46 -5.56
C ILE A 86 19.10 -8.31 -4.56
N ALA A 87 20.16 -7.59 -4.92
CA ALA A 87 21.29 -7.33 -4.02
C ALA A 87 20.85 -6.57 -2.76
N TYR A 88 19.94 -5.60 -2.90
CA TYR A 88 19.32 -4.90 -1.76
C TYR A 88 18.55 -5.86 -0.85
N LEU A 89 17.71 -6.74 -1.40
CA LEU A 89 16.93 -7.72 -0.64
C LEU A 89 17.82 -8.74 0.10
N LEU A 90 18.91 -9.19 -0.52
CA LEU A 90 19.84 -10.17 0.06
C LEU A 90 20.80 -9.57 1.11
N ASN A 91 20.77 -8.26 1.35
CA ASN A 91 21.57 -7.63 2.39
C ASN A 91 21.00 -7.90 3.81
N LEU A 92 21.23 -9.12 4.30
CA LEU A 92 20.76 -9.63 5.60
C LEU A 92 21.15 -8.73 6.79
N LYS A 93 22.28 -8.01 6.71
CA LYS A 93 22.72 -7.09 7.77
C LYS A 93 21.83 -5.85 7.87
N ALA A 94 21.20 -5.44 6.77
CA ALA A 94 20.29 -4.30 6.72
C ALA A 94 18.92 -4.60 7.36
N TRP A 95 18.53 -5.89 7.45
CA TRP A 95 17.24 -6.28 8.03
C TRP A 95 17.14 -6.02 9.54
N SER A 96 18.28 -5.86 10.23
CA SER A 96 18.33 -5.55 11.66
C SER A 96 18.42 -4.05 11.97
N LYS A 97 18.44 -3.18 10.95
CA LYS A 97 18.54 -1.74 11.11
C LYS A 97 17.31 -1.07 10.52
N GLU A 98 16.82 -0.02 11.18
CA GLU A 98 15.82 0.85 10.56
C GLU A 98 16.45 1.54 9.35
N PRO A 99 15.76 1.55 8.20
CA PRO A 99 16.27 2.23 7.01
C PRO A 99 16.37 3.73 7.30
N GLY A 100 17.55 4.31 7.04
CA GLY A 100 17.73 5.76 7.14
C GLY A 100 16.88 6.50 6.11
N HIS A 101 16.49 7.74 6.42
CA HIS A 101 15.73 8.58 5.49
C HIS A 101 16.52 8.80 4.19
N PRO A 102 15.94 8.55 3.01
CA PRO A 102 16.64 8.57 1.72
C PRO A 102 16.94 9.99 1.18
N GLY A 103 16.95 11.01 2.02
CA GLY A 103 17.11 12.41 1.59
C GLY A 103 16.01 12.90 0.64
N GLU A 104 16.37 13.65 -0.40
CA GLU A 104 15.45 14.03 -1.47
C GLU A 104 15.52 12.99 -2.60
N TYR A 105 14.38 12.36 -2.89
CA TYR A 105 14.14 11.36 -3.92
C TYR A 105 12.88 11.69 -4.73
#